data_AF-A0A3N5Z040-F1
#
_entry.id   AF-A0A3N5Z040-F1
#
_cell.length_a   1.000
_cell.length_b   1.000
_cell.length_c   1.000
_cell.angle_alpha   90.00
_cell.angle_beta   90.00
_cell.angle_gamma   90.00
#
_symmetry.space_group_name_H-M   'P 1'
#
loop_
_entity.id
_entity.type
_entity.pdbx_description
1 polymer ?
#
loop_
_entity_poly.entity_id
_entity_poly.type
_entity_poly.pdbx_seq_one_letter_code
_entity_poly.pdbx_strand_id
1 'polypeptide(L)'
;MRSKKKAGKEITILGFVSEVENENDEFSGVKISTDDDDYYVIQNKISKLLENLIDEDVEVTGIVSAGADGINYITVTDYEVLNLDYGYEEDEEKEDDDFFSDDYFKD
;
A
#
# COMPACT_ATOMS: atom_id res chain seq x y z
N MET A 1 11.04 -27.73 22.06
CA MET A 1 10.29 -27.89 20.80
C MET A 1 10.18 -26.53 20.12
N ARG A 2 10.80 -26.33 18.95
CA ARG A 2 10.58 -25.12 18.16
C ARG A 2 9.29 -25.33 17.36
N SER A 3 8.21 -24.69 17.76
CA SER A 3 6.95 -24.69 17.01
C SER A 3 7.23 -24.10 15.63
N LYS A 4 7.22 -24.93 14.59
CA LYS A 4 7.18 -24.46 13.20
C LYS A 4 5.85 -23.70 13.06
N LYS A 5 5.89 -22.36 13.20
CA LYS A 5 4.80 -21.49 12.72
C LYS A 5 4.52 -21.97 11.31
N LYS A 6 3.30 -22.46 11.04
CA LYS A 6 2.84 -22.64 9.66
C LYS A 6 2.98 -21.26 9.04
N ALA A 7 4.01 -21.06 8.22
CA ALA A 7 4.08 -19.87 7.41
C ALA A 7 2.81 -19.88 6.56
N GLY A 8 2.02 -18.81 6.62
CA GLY A 8 0.85 -18.69 5.76
C GLY A 8 1.28 -18.90 4.31
N LYS A 9 0.33 -19.25 3.45
CA LYS A 9 0.62 -19.41 2.03
C LYS A 9 0.94 -18.01 1.48
N GLU A 10 2.14 -17.84 0.93
CA GLU A 10 2.43 -16.66 0.12
C GLU A 10 1.67 -16.79 -1.19
N ILE A 11 0.91 -15.75 -1.52
CA ILE A 11 0.12 -15.65 -2.73
C ILE A 11 0.26 -14.25 -3.31
N THR A 12 0.01 -14.15 -4.61
CA THR A 12 -0.14 -12.90 -5.32
C THR A 12 -1.61 -12.70 -5.63
N ILE A 13 -2.14 -11.52 -5.29
CA ILE A 13 -3.52 -11.12 -5.50
C ILE A 13 -3.54 -9.86 -6.36
N LEU A 14 -4.45 -9.82 -7.32
CA LEU A 14 -4.75 -8.62 -8.10
C LEU A 14 -6.01 -8.02 -7.51
N GLY A 15 -5.97 -6.75 -7.16
CA GLY A 15 -7.12 -6.09 -6.56
C GLY A 15 -6.98 -4.58 -6.48
N PHE A 16 -8.03 -3.98 -5.96
CA PHE A 16 -8.16 -2.54 -5.80
C PHE A 16 -7.88 -2.16 -4.34
N VAL A 17 -7.06 -1.15 -4.11
CA VAL A 17 -6.80 -0.67 -2.74
C VAL A 17 -7.97 0.19 -2.28
N SER A 18 -8.57 -0.18 -1.15
CA SER A 18 -9.60 0.63 -0.50
C SER A 18 -9.22 0.97 0.93
N GLU A 19 -9.65 2.13 1.39
CA GLU A 19 -9.53 2.50 2.79
C GLU A 19 -10.46 1.68 3.69
N VAL A 20 -10.06 1.56 4.94
CA VAL A 20 -10.84 0.95 6.02
C VAL A 20 -11.06 2.02 7.07
N GLU A 21 -12.32 2.37 7.29
CA GLU A 21 -12.74 3.33 8.30
C GLU A 21 -13.15 2.63 9.61
N ASN A 22 -13.00 3.33 10.74
CA ASN A 22 -13.48 2.86 12.04
C ASN A 22 -14.95 3.28 12.30
N GLU A 23 -15.47 2.98 13.50
CA GLU A 23 -16.86 3.34 13.88
C GLU A 23 -17.14 4.86 13.95
N ASN A 24 -16.12 5.70 13.81
CA ASN A 24 -16.22 7.17 13.80
C ASN A 24 -15.92 7.76 12.41
N ASP A 25 -15.92 6.95 11.35
CA ASP A 25 -15.55 7.36 9.99
C ASP A 25 -14.11 7.93 9.92
N GLU A 26 -13.21 7.45 10.79
CA GLU A 26 -11.78 7.80 10.74
C GLU A 26 -10.98 6.68 10.07
N PHE A 27 -10.00 7.07 9.25
CA PHE A 27 -9.06 6.15 8.62
C PHE A 27 -8.37 5.23 9.64
N SER A 28 -8.52 3.92 9.44
CA SER A 28 -7.95 2.87 10.30
C SER A 28 -6.94 1.98 9.57
N GLY A 29 -6.90 1.99 8.24
CA GLY A 29 -5.96 1.21 7.45
C GLY A 29 -6.44 0.99 6.01
N VAL A 30 -5.83 0.02 5.33
CA VAL A 30 -6.18 -0.32 3.95
C VAL A 30 -6.53 -1.80 3.80
N LYS A 31 -7.37 -2.11 2.82
CA LYS A 31 -7.69 -3.46 2.37
C LYS A 31 -7.48 -3.57 0.86
N ILE A 32 -7.21 -4.78 0.40
CA ILE A 32 -7.19 -5.12 -1.02
C ILE A 32 -8.50 -5.84 -1.33
N SER A 33 -9.34 -5.19 -2.13
CA SER A 33 -10.61 -5.74 -2.59
C SER A 33 -10.42 -6.44 -3.92
N THR A 34 -10.82 -7.71 -3.98
CA THR A 34 -10.82 -8.53 -5.21
C THR A 34 -12.26 -8.84 -5.62
N ASP A 35 -12.48 -9.52 -6.75
CA ASP A 35 -13.83 -9.88 -7.21
C ASP A 35 -14.55 -10.85 -6.25
N ASP A 36 -13.78 -11.71 -5.58
CA ASP A 36 -14.31 -12.76 -4.69
C ASP A 36 -14.22 -12.39 -3.20
N ASP A 37 -13.11 -11.79 -2.76
CA ASP A 37 -12.77 -11.63 -1.35
C ASP A 37 -12.07 -10.29 -1.04
N ASP A 38 -12.22 -9.83 0.20
CA ASP A 38 -11.50 -8.68 0.76
C ASP A 38 -10.35 -9.15 1.68
N TYR A 39 -9.18 -8.54 1.52
CA TYR A 39 -7.98 -8.85 2.29
C TYR A 39 -7.50 -7.63 3.08
N TYR A 40 -7.59 -7.69 4.40
CA TYR A 40 -7.14 -6.61 5.28
C TYR A 40 -5.62 -6.61 5.40
N VAL A 41 -5.00 -5.47 5.11
CA VAL A 41 -3.54 -5.35 5.12
C VAL A 41 -3.06 -5.17 6.57
N ILE A 42 -2.14 -6.03 6.98
CA ILE A 42 -1.46 -5.87 8.27
C ILE A 42 -0.45 -4.74 8.17
N GLN A 43 -0.51 -3.80 9.11
CA GLN A 43 0.41 -2.66 9.16
C GLN A 43 1.88 -3.10 9.20
N ASN A 44 2.64 -2.68 8.19
CA ASN A 44 4.09 -2.83 8.10
C ASN A 44 4.69 -1.63 7.31
N LYS A 45 5.96 -1.69 6.93
CA LYS A 45 6.59 -0.60 6.17
C LYS A 45 6.01 -0.44 4.75
N ILE A 46 5.59 -1.53 4.14
CA ILE A 46 5.07 -1.58 2.77
C ILE A 46 3.60 -1.15 2.76
N SER A 47 2.83 -1.51 3.78
CA SER A 47 1.42 -1.12 3.89
C SER A 47 1.26 0.39 3.91
N LYS A 48 2.21 1.14 4.50
CA LYS A 48 2.19 2.60 4.48
C LYS A 48 2.32 3.19 3.07
N LEU A 49 2.98 2.49 2.16
CA LEU A 49 3.06 2.89 0.76
C LEU A 49 1.72 2.64 0.09
N LEU A 50 1.05 1.52 0.40
CA LEU A 50 -0.32 1.24 -0.07
C LEU A 50 -1.35 2.27 0.41
N GLU A 51 -1.13 2.95 1.54
CA GLU A 51 -2.01 4.06 1.99
C GLU A 51 -2.00 5.25 1.00
N ASN A 52 -0.93 5.45 0.23
CA ASN A 52 -0.87 6.47 -0.82
C ASN A 52 -1.41 5.97 -2.17
N LEU A 53 -1.78 4.70 -2.24
CA LEU A 53 -2.28 4.03 -3.43
C LEU A 53 -3.76 3.67 -3.26
N ILE A 54 -4.46 4.34 -2.35
CA ILE A 54 -5.91 4.22 -2.23
C ILE A 54 -6.52 4.63 -3.57
N ASP A 55 -7.53 3.87 -3.99
CA ASP A 55 -8.18 3.99 -5.28
C ASP A 55 -7.34 3.56 -6.50
N GLU A 56 -6.21 2.88 -6.28
CA GLU A 56 -5.40 2.31 -7.36
C GLU A 56 -5.57 0.79 -7.48
N ASP A 57 -5.45 0.30 -8.71
CA ASP A 57 -5.35 -1.12 -9.02
C ASP A 57 -3.91 -1.60 -8.80
N VAL A 58 -3.74 -2.67 -8.02
CA VAL A 58 -2.42 -3.17 -7.61
C VAL A 58 -2.33 -4.69 -7.72
N GLU A 59 -1.13 -5.17 -8.04
CA GLU A 59 -0.73 -6.56 -7.81
C GLU A 59 0.00 -6.62 -6.46
N VAL A 60 -0.55 -7.35 -5.49
CA VAL A 60 0.02 -7.46 -4.14
C VAL A 60 0.47 -8.89 -3.90
N THR A 61 1.73 -9.07 -3.53
CA THR A 61 2.25 -10.35 -3.06
C THR A 61 2.39 -10.33 -1.55
N GLY A 62 1.90 -11.38 -0.89
CA GLY A 62 1.97 -11.44 0.55
C GLY A 62 1.52 -12.77 1.14
N ILE A 63 1.70 -12.87 2.45
CA ILE A 63 1.32 -14.04 3.23
C ILE A 63 -0.10 -13.85 3.73
N VAL A 64 -1.04 -14.65 3.23
CA VAL A 64 -2.43 -14.62 3.68
C VAL A 64 -2.64 -15.51 4.90
N SER A 65 -3.39 -14.98 5.86
CA SER A 65 -3.83 -15.67 7.07
C SER A 65 -5.31 -15.42 7.29
N ALA A 66 -6.09 -16.50 7.35
CA ALA A 66 -7.48 -16.41 7.80
C ALA A 66 -7.52 -16.13 9.31
N GLY A 67 -8.19 -15.05 9.68
CA GLY A 67 -8.52 -14.71 11.05
C GLY A 67 -9.56 -15.66 11.64
N ALA A 68 -9.65 -15.72 12.97
CA ALA A 68 -10.62 -16.57 13.68
C ALA A 68 -12.07 -16.05 13.53
N ASP A 69 -12.20 -14.79 13.15
CA ASP A 69 -13.38 -14.01 12.84
C ASP A 69 -13.88 -14.17 11.41
N GLY A 70 -13.17 -14.94 10.58
CA GLY A 70 -13.50 -15.13 9.15
C GLY A 70 -12.98 -14.01 8.25
N ILE A 71 -12.25 -13.04 8.80
CA ILE A 71 -11.60 -11.98 8.05
C ILE A 71 -10.26 -12.49 7.49
N ASN A 72 -10.00 -12.25 6.21
CA ASN A 72 -8.72 -12.58 5.60
C ASN A 72 -7.74 -11.43 5.82
N TYR A 73 -6.58 -11.74 6.37
CA TYR A 73 -5.49 -10.78 6.54
C TYR A 73 -4.34 -11.11 5.61
N ILE A 74 -3.72 -10.08 5.04
CA ILE A 74 -2.50 -10.22 4.23
C ILE A 74 -1.35 -9.44 4.86
N THR A 75 -0.23 -10.13 5.06
CA THR A 75 1.05 -9.47 5.33
C THR A 75 1.76 -9.25 4.00
N VAL A 76 1.73 -8.02 3.51
CA VAL A 76 2.30 -7.67 2.21
C VAL A 76 3.82 -7.76 2.27
N THR A 77 4.40 -8.48 1.33
CA THR A 77 5.84 -8.63 1.14
C THR A 77 6.33 -7.86 -0.08
N ASP A 78 5.48 -7.64 -1.08
CA ASP A 78 5.78 -6.91 -2.31
C ASP A 78 4.50 -6.37 -2.96
N TYR A 79 4.60 -5.31 -3.76
CA TYR A 79 3.47 -4.79 -4.54
C TYR A 79 3.95 -4.13 -5.84
N GLU A 80 3.09 -4.15 -6.85
CA GLU A 80 3.25 -3.43 -8.12
C GLU A 80 1.97 -2.67 -8.43
N VAL A 81 2.09 -1.39 -8.79
CA VAL A 81 0.94 -0.58 -9.24
C VAL A 81 0.65 -0.94 -10.69
N LEU A 82 -0.58 -1.36 -10.95
CA LEU A 82 -1.04 -1.62 -12.30
C LEU A 82 -1.40 -0.28 -12.90
N ASN A 83 -0.50 0.25 -13.73
CA ASN A 83 -0.67 1.54 -14.39
C ASN A 83 -1.76 1.44 -15.48
N LEU A 84 -3.01 1.34 -15.03
CA LEU A 84 -4.21 1.54 -15.82
C LEU A 84 -4.35 3.06 -15.88
N ASP A 85 -4.01 3.64 -17.02
CA ASP A 85 -3.99 5.08 -17.31
C ASP A 85 -5.26 5.82 -16.81
N TYR A 86 -5.27 6.21 -15.52
CA TYR A 86 -6.33 6.98 -14.88
C TYR A 86 -5.86 8.38 -14.47
N GLY A 87 -4.82 8.90 -15.12
CA GLY A 87 -4.57 10.35 -15.21
C GLY A 87 -4.29 11.09 -13.90
N TYR A 88 -3.79 10.41 -12.87
CA TYR A 88 -3.27 11.09 -11.67
C TYR A 88 -1.79 11.45 -11.89
N GLU A 89 -1.55 12.75 -12.05
CA GLU A 89 -0.21 13.33 -12.08
C GLU A 89 0.43 13.13 -10.70
N GLU A 90 1.38 12.20 -10.62
CA GLU A 90 2.24 11.99 -9.47
C GLU A 90 3.02 13.29 -9.22
N ASP A 91 2.63 14.03 -8.18
CA ASP A 91 3.36 15.19 -7.66
C ASP A 91 4.65 14.66 -7.03
N GLU A 92 5.62 14.32 -7.87
CA GLU A 92 7.00 14.05 -7.47
C GLU A 92 7.52 15.28 -6.72
N GLU A 93 7.49 15.20 -5.39
CA GLU A 93 8.18 16.12 -4.49
C GLU A 93 9.66 16.22 -4.89
N LYS A 94 9.99 17.22 -5.72
CA LYS A 94 11.38 17.61 -5.96
C LYS A 94 11.90 18.32 -4.73
N GLU A 95 12.50 17.53 -3.83
CA GLU A 95 13.41 17.97 -2.79
C GLU A 95 14.47 18.93 -3.38
N ASP A 96 14.54 20.13 -2.77
CA ASP A 96 15.69 21.01 -2.55
C ASP A 96 16.95 20.84 -3.41
N ASP A 97 17.37 21.93 -4.07
CA ASP A 97 18.79 22.30 -4.08
C ASP A 97 18.92 23.83 -4.14
N ASP A 98 19.01 24.43 -2.96
CA ASP A 98 19.56 25.76 -2.72
C ASP A 98 20.97 25.86 -3.36
N PHE A 99 21.11 26.55 -4.50
CA PHE A 99 22.40 27.09 -4.92
C PHE A 99 22.28 28.55 -5.35
N PHE A 100 22.40 29.42 -4.35
CA PHE A 100 22.85 30.79 -4.50
C PHE A 100 24.04 30.86 -5.47
N SER A 101 23.86 31.48 -6.63
CA SER A 101 24.95 32.17 -7.32
C SER A 101 24.56 33.63 -7.47
N ASP A 102 24.89 34.36 -6.40
CA ASP A 102 25.16 35.79 -6.38
C ASP A 102 26.04 36.16 -7.59
N ASP A 103 25.53 36.93 -8.55
CA ASP A 103 26.34 37.84 -9.37
C ASP A 103 25.46 38.91 -10.04
N TYR A 104 24.89 39.77 -9.19
CA TYR A 104 24.12 40.94 -9.58
C TYR A 104 25.10 42.08 -9.97
N PHE A 105 25.27 42.28 -11.27
CA PHE A 105 25.66 43.54 -11.94
C PHE A 105 27.04 44.15 -11.65
N LYS A 106 27.93 44.01 -12.64
CA LYS A 106 28.93 45.03 -12.95
C LYS A 106 29.14 45.13 -14.46
N ASP A 107 28.47 46.11 -15.08
CA ASP A 107 29.05 46.99 -16.11
C ASP A 107 28.16 48.23 -16.31
#